data_AF-I9QQC2-F1
#
_entry.id   AF-I9QQC2-F1
#
_cell.length_a   1.000
_cell.length_b   1.000
_cell.length_c   1.000
_cell.angle_alpha   90.00
_cell.angle_beta   90.00
_cell.angle_gamma   90.00
#
_symmetry.space_group_name_H-M   'P 1'
#
loop_
_entity.id
_entity.type
_entity.pdbx_description
1 polymer ?
#
loop_
_entity_poly.entity_id
_entity_poly.type
_entity_poly.pdbx_seq_one_letter_code
_entity_poly.pdbx_strand_id
1 'polypeptide(L)'
;MQFEMRRIVFNAPKAFSLEHEGVVLEGEVIRVGAKLFRLEARLKGELMLICDTSGKEFKKNLDESLVLHISDGLWDTQSQSLDFDNLDVIESFNGFVDLSEILRSEVESIKLDYHYAD
;
A
#
# COMPACT_ATOMS: atom_id res chain seq x y z
N MET A 1 -3.18 6.97 -9.51
CA MET A 1 -4.51 6.35 -9.63
C MET A 1 -5.22 6.52 -8.30
N GLN A 2 -6.47 6.98 -8.33
CA GLN A 2 -7.25 7.24 -7.13
C GLN A 2 -8.66 6.66 -7.29
N PHE A 3 -9.23 6.15 -6.20
CA PHE A 3 -10.63 5.75 -6.15
C PHE A 3 -11.42 6.59 -5.16
N GLU A 4 -12.53 7.19 -5.63
CA GLU A 4 -13.52 7.78 -4.73
C GLU A 4 -14.12 6.68 -3.83
N MET A 5 -13.94 6.80 -2.51
CA MET A 5 -14.39 5.82 -1.52
C MET A 5 -15.90 5.59 -1.58
N ARG A 6 -16.69 6.65 -1.81
CA ARG A 6 -18.15 6.56 -1.97
C ARG A 6 -18.60 5.68 -3.15
N ARG A 7 -17.74 5.46 -4.14
CA ARG A 7 -18.02 4.61 -5.32
C ARG A 7 -17.57 3.17 -5.14
N ILE A 8 -17.01 2.80 -4.00
CA ILE A 8 -16.66 1.43 -3.64
C ILE A 8 -17.81 0.92 -2.78
N VAL A 9 -18.56 -0.04 -3.31
CA VAL A 9 -19.74 -0.61 -2.64
C VAL A 9 -19.37 -1.94 -2.00
N PHE A 10 -20.12 -2.33 -0.97
CA PHE A 10 -19.94 -3.64 -0.34
C PHE A 10 -20.13 -4.76 -1.37
N ASN A 11 -19.36 -5.83 -1.23
CA ASN A 11 -19.37 -7.01 -2.11
C ASN A 11 -19.05 -6.74 -3.59
N ALA A 12 -18.49 -5.57 -3.93
CA ALA A 12 -17.95 -5.30 -5.27
C ALA A 12 -16.53 -4.70 -5.16
N PRO A 13 -15.51 -5.57 -5.00
CA PRO A 13 -14.12 -5.14 -5.01
C PRO A 13 -13.77 -4.36 -6.28
N LYS A 14 -12.87 -3.38 -6.15
CA LYS A 14 -12.30 -2.66 -7.29
C LYS A 14 -10.88 -3.12 -7.55
N ALA A 15 -10.70 -3.91 -8.60
CA ALA A 15 -9.39 -4.28 -9.10
C ALA A 15 -8.65 -3.06 -9.67
N PHE A 16 -7.32 -3.09 -9.56
CA PHE A 16 -6.43 -2.09 -10.10
C PHE A 16 -5.06 -2.69 -10.44
N SER A 17 -4.32 -1.98 -11.28
CA SER A 17 -2.89 -2.19 -11.50
C SER A 17 -2.27 -0.84 -11.85
N LEU A 18 -1.15 -0.52 -11.22
CA LEU A 18 -0.35 0.65 -11.53
C LEU A 18 1.13 0.35 -11.32
N GLU A 19 1.98 1.14 -11.96
CA GLU A 19 3.43 0.98 -11.95
C GLU A 19 4.09 2.30 -11.51
N HIS A 20 5.21 2.16 -10.79
CA HIS A 20 6.10 3.23 -10.40
C HIS A 20 7.54 2.72 -10.26
N GLU A 21 8.45 3.30 -11.04
CA GLU A 21 9.90 3.00 -11.01
C GLU A 21 10.25 1.50 -11.18
N GLY A 22 9.55 0.81 -12.08
CA GLY A 22 9.75 -0.61 -12.35
C GLY A 22 9.06 -1.54 -11.35
N VAL A 23 8.33 -0.98 -10.38
CA VAL A 23 7.54 -1.71 -9.39
C VAL A 23 6.05 -1.59 -9.70
N VAL A 24 5.39 -2.73 -9.83
CA VAL A 24 3.95 -2.85 -10.08
C VAL A 24 3.24 -3.17 -8.77
N LEU A 25 2.19 -2.41 -8.46
CA LEU A 25 1.20 -2.75 -7.46
C LEU A 25 -0.07 -3.19 -8.16
N GLU A 26 -0.48 -4.43 -7.95
CA GLU A 26 -1.71 -5.00 -8.52
C GLU A 26 -2.53 -5.67 -7.43
N GLY A 27 -3.86 -5.52 -7.49
CA GLY A 27 -4.72 -6.03 -6.45
C GLY A 27 -6.13 -5.47 -6.52
N GLU A 28 -6.81 -5.46 -5.37
CA GLU A 28 -8.15 -4.91 -5.24
C GLU A 28 -8.37 -4.10 -3.96
N VAL A 29 -9.31 -3.16 -4.04
CA VAL A 29 -9.80 -2.40 -2.89
C VAL A 29 -11.20 -2.88 -2.55
N ILE A 30 -11.38 -3.32 -1.31
CA ILE A 30 -12.61 -3.90 -0.78
C ILE A 30 -13.17 -2.99 0.31
N ARG A 31 -14.48 -2.71 0.29
CA ARG A 31 -15.12 -2.03 1.42
C ARG A 31 -15.51 -3.05 2.48
N VAL A 32 -14.95 -2.93 3.67
CA VAL A 32 -15.15 -3.86 4.81
C VAL A 32 -15.94 -3.23 5.96
N GLY A 33 -16.09 -1.90 5.96
CA GLY A 33 -16.91 -1.18 6.93
C GLY A 33 -17.52 0.10 6.35
N ALA A 34 -18.29 0.81 7.17
CA ALA A 34 -18.94 2.05 6.75
C ALA A 34 -17.92 3.10 6.26
N LYS A 35 -16.76 3.18 6.91
CA LYS A 35 -15.65 4.08 6.57
C LYS A 35 -14.33 3.34 6.40
N LEU A 36 -14.34 2.01 6.35
CA LEU A 36 -13.14 1.18 6.35
C LEU A 36 -13.04 0.40 5.04
N PHE A 37 -11.87 0.50 4.43
CA PHE A 37 -11.51 -0.17 3.20
C PHE A 37 -10.26 -1.01 3.45
N ARG A 38 -10.16 -2.15 2.76
CA ARG A 38 -8.99 -3.01 2.78
C ARG A 38 -8.42 -3.09 1.39
N LEU A 39 -7.13 -2.83 1.28
CA LEU A 39 -6.32 -3.07 0.11
C LEU A 39 -5.73 -4.47 0.23
N GLU A 40 -5.97 -5.34 -0.75
CA GLU A 40 -5.30 -6.63 -0.87
C GLU A 40 -4.54 -6.62 -2.19
N ALA A 41 -3.21 -6.59 -2.12
CA ALA A 41 -2.36 -6.35 -3.28
C ALA A 41 -1.07 -7.15 -3.24
N ARG A 42 -0.36 -7.15 -4.37
CA ARG A 42 0.97 -7.71 -4.52
C ARG A 42 1.88 -6.68 -5.19
N LEU A 43 3.04 -6.48 -4.58
CA LEU A 43 4.10 -5.59 -5.05
C LEU A 43 5.15 -6.44 -5.76
N LYS A 44 5.37 -6.18 -7.05
CA LYS A 44 6.31 -6.96 -7.87
C LYS A 44 7.15 -6.07 -8.74
N GLY A 45 8.37 -6.48 -9.02
CA GLY A 45 9.20 -5.81 -10.01
C GLY A 45 10.67 -5.85 -9.64
N GLU A 46 11.41 -4.90 -10.19
CA GLU A 46 12.83 -4.78 -9.93
C GLU A 46 13.14 -3.31 -9.60
N LEU A 47 13.74 -3.09 -8.44
CA LEU A 47 14.09 -1.76 -7.95
C LEU A 47 15.61 -1.58 -7.94
N MET A 48 16.08 -0.44 -8.42
CA MET A 48 17.49 -0.06 -8.33
C MET A 48 17.76 0.53 -6.94
N LEU A 49 18.68 -0.08 -6.20
CA LEU A 49 19.04 0.29 -4.83
C LEU A 49 20.54 0.51 -4.70
N ILE A 50 20.94 1.18 -3.63
CA ILE A 50 22.34 1.40 -3.28
C ILE A 50 22.67 0.50 -2.09
N CYS A 51 23.76 -0.27 -2.20
CA CYS A 51 24.26 -1.07 -1.08
C CYS A 51 24.88 -0.15 -0.02
N ASP A 52 24.34 -0.15 1.20
CA ASP A 52 24.77 0.72 2.31
C ASP A 52 26.19 0.44 2.80
N THR A 53 26.72 -0.76 2.50
CA THR A 53 28.10 -1.12 2.86
C THR A 53 29.12 -0.70 1.79
N SER A 54 28.76 -0.78 0.50
CA SER A 54 29.73 -0.60 -0.60
C SER A 54 29.49 0.64 -1.47
N GLY A 55 28.32 1.28 -1.35
CA GLY A 55 27.88 2.40 -2.19
C GLY A 55 27.56 2.02 -3.64
N LYS A 56 27.58 0.74 -3.99
CA LYS A 56 27.30 0.27 -5.36
C LYS A 56 25.80 0.13 -5.59
N GLU A 57 25.38 0.51 -6.79
CA GLU A 57 24.04 0.21 -7.27
C GLU A 57 23.88 -1.29 -7.52
N PHE A 58 22.73 -1.83 -7.15
CA PHE A 58 22.32 -3.18 -7.46
C PHE A 58 20.81 -3.25 -7.67
N LYS A 59 20.36 -4.32 -8.31
CA LYS A 59 18.94 -4.57 -8.60
C LYS A 59 18.38 -5.53 -7.55
N LYS A 60 17.29 -5.14 -6.89
CA LYS A 60 16.53 -5.98 -5.96
C LYS A 60 15.23 -6.41 -6.62
N ASN A 61 15.02 -7.72 -6.73
CA ASN A 61 13.74 -8.27 -7.16
C ASN A 61 12.75 -8.20 -6.00
N LEU A 62 11.54 -7.74 -6.29
CA LEU A 62 10.44 -7.63 -5.35
C LEU A 62 9.33 -8.59 -5.76
N ASP A 63 8.81 -9.34 -4.80
CA ASP A 63 7.61 -10.16 -4.96
C ASP A 63 6.95 -10.39 -3.60
N GLU A 64 6.20 -9.40 -3.14
CA GLU A 64 5.69 -9.32 -1.77
C GLU A 64 4.18 -9.08 -1.75
N SER A 65 3.49 -9.68 -0.78
CA SER A 65 2.06 -9.38 -0.53
C SER A 65 1.93 -8.13 0.33
N LEU A 66 1.00 -7.25 -0.02
CA LEU A 66 0.69 -6.03 0.72
C LEU A 66 -0.79 -6.03 1.10
N VAL A 67 -1.08 -5.93 2.40
CA VAL A 67 -2.44 -5.76 2.93
C VAL A 67 -2.46 -4.50 3.79
N LEU A 68 -3.25 -3.51 3.39
CA LEU A 68 -3.38 -2.24 4.11
C LEU A 68 -4.84 -1.94 4.43
N HIS A 69 -5.07 -1.24 5.53
CA HIS A 69 -6.40 -0.73 5.89
C HIS A 69 -6.44 0.78 5.70
N ILE A 70 -7.51 1.28 5.09
CA ILE A 70 -7.70 2.71 4.84
C ILE A 70 -9.03 3.16 5.45
N SER A 71 -8.97 4.18 6.31
CA SER A 71 -10.13 4.84 6.90
C SER A 71 -10.52 6.10 6.12
N ASP A 72 -11.82 6.32 5.94
CA ASP A 72 -12.40 7.58 5.46
C ASP A 72 -12.58 8.54 6.65
N GLY A 73 -11.53 9.29 6.92
CA GLY A 73 -11.36 10.15 8.08
C GLY A 73 -10.64 9.46 9.24
N LEU A 74 -10.77 10.06 10.42
CA LEU A 74 -10.09 9.64 11.64
C LEU A 74 -10.43 8.19 12.03
N TRP A 75 -9.38 7.41 12.28
CA TRP A 75 -9.46 6.04 12.73
C TRP A 75 -9.55 6.01 14.26
N ASP A 76 -10.61 5.37 14.78
CA ASP A 76 -10.75 5.19 16.22
C ASP A 76 -9.97 3.95 16.66
N THR A 77 -8.78 4.15 17.22
CA THR A 77 -7.92 3.08 17.75
C THR A 77 -8.54 2.34 18.93
N GLN A 78 -9.61 2.87 19.53
CA GLN A 78 -10.41 2.19 20.57
C GLN A 78 -11.50 1.29 19.99
N SER A 79 -11.63 1.20 18.66
CA SER A 79 -12.51 0.22 18.00
C SER A 79 -11.92 -1.20 18.12
N GLN A 80 -11.96 -1.75 19.33
CA GLN A 80 -11.45 -3.09 19.71
C GLN A 80 -12.17 -4.26 19.02
N SER A 81 -13.02 -4.00 18.03
CA SER A 81 -13.85 -5.00 17.34
C SER A 81 -13.22 -5.54 16.06
N LEU A 82 -11.95 -5.24 15.76
CA LEU A 82 -11.31 -5.64 14.52
C LEU A 82 -10.08 -6.50 14.78
N ASP A 83 -9.99 -7.61 14.05
CA ASP A 83 -8.97 -8.66 14.18
C ASP A 83 -7.62 -8.29 13.53
N PHE A 84 -7.32 -6.99 13.33
CA PHE A 84 -6.07 -6.53 12.73
C PHE A 84 -5.41 -5.45 13.60
N ASP A 85 -4.11 -5.26 13.40
CA ASP A 85 -3.34 -4.31 14.20
C ASP A 85 -3.80 -2.88 13.92
N ASN A 86 -4.44 -2.25 14.91
CA ASN A 86 -5.06 -0.93 14.78
C ASN A 86 -4.05 0.20 14.48
N LEU A 87 -2.75 -0.08 14.60
CA LEU A 87 -1.67 0.86 14.34
C LEU A 87 -1.32 0.99 12.84
N ASP A 88 -1.81 0.09 11.99
CA ASP A 88 -1.47 0.04 10.56
C ASP A 88 -2.66 0.43 9.67
N VAL A 89 -3.23 1.61 9.95
CA VAL A 89 -4.38 2.18 9.23
C VAL A 89 -4.04 3.54 8.64
N ILE A 90 -4.24 3.69 7.34
CA ILE A 90 -4.08 4.95 6.62
C ILE A 90 -5.37 5.79 6.79
N GLU A 91 -5.25 6.98 7.37
CA GLU A 91 -6.36 7.92 7.50
C GLU A 91 -6.43 8.86 6.28
N SER A 92 -7.47 8.68 5.46
CA SER A 92 -7.72 9.55 4.31
C SER A 92 -8.70 10.67 4.66
N PHE A 93 -8.31 11.92 4.45
CA PHE A 93 -9.14 13.09 4.74
C PHE A 93 -9.76 13.74 3.50
N ASN A 94 -9.54 13.16 2.32
CA ASN A 94 -10.06 13.69 1.05
C ASN A 94 -11.16 12.80 0.42
N GLY A 95 -11.50 11.66 1.04
CA GLY A 95 -12.50 10.72 0.54
C GLY A 95 -12.02 9.84 -0.62
N PHE A 96 -10.70 9.75 -0.83
CA PHE A 96 -10.09 8.90 -1.85
C PHE A 96 -9.15 7.86 -1.24
N VAL A 97 -9.15 6.67 -1.84
CA VAL A 97 -8.02 5.73 -1.73
C VAL A 97 -7.01 6.12 -2.81
N ASP A 98 -5.87 6.67 -2.41
CA ASP A 98 -4.82 7.10 -3.32
C ASP A 98 -3.75 6.00 -3.50
N LEU A 99 -3.98 5.14 -4.50
CA LEU A 99 -3.10 4.02 -4.81
C LEU A 99 -1.74 4.49 -5.35
N SER A 100 -1.67 5.67 -5.97
CA SER A 100 -0.39 6.22 -6.42
C SER A 100 0.44 6.73 -5.25
N GLU A 101 -0.18 7.34 -4.25
CA GLU A 101 0.54 7.72 -3.04
C GLU A 101 1.04 6.48 -2.29
N ILE A 102 0.18 5.48 -2.12
CA ILE A 102 0.56 4.21 -1.48
C ILE A 102 1.75 3.58 -2.19
N LEU A 103 1.70 3.38 -3.52
CA LEU A 103 2.83 2.77 -4.23
C LEU A 103 4.11 3.60 -4.09
N ARG A 104 4.03 4.93 -4.14
CA ARG A 104 5.19 5.80 -3.93
C ARG A 104 5.74 5.65 -2.52
N SER A 105 4.90 5.66 -1.48
CA SER A 105 5.34 5.52 -0.09
C SER A 105 5.97 4.16 0.16
N GLU A 106 5.45 3.08 -0.45
CA GLU A 106 6.06 1.74 -0.34
C GLU A 106 7.43 1.69 -1.00
N VAL A 107 7.57 2.22 -2.23
CA VAL A 107 8.86 2.27 -2.93
C VAL A 107 9.88 3.09 -2.13
N GLU A 108 9.50 4.25 -1.60
CA GLU A 108 10.39 5.07 -0.78
C GLU A 108 10.73 4.41 0.56
N SER A 109 9.77 3.73 1.19
CA SER A 109 10.04 2.96 2.42
C SER A 109 11.03 1.83 2.18
N ILE A 110 10.91 1.12 1.05
CA ILE A 110 11.90 0.12 0.64
C ILE A 110 13.26 0.78 0.46
N LYS A 111 13.37 1.90 -0.27
CA LYS A 111 14.66 2.59 -0.48
C LYS A 111 15.32 3.06 0.83
N LEU A 112 14.54 3.43 1.83
CA LEU A 112 15.03 3.89 3.14
C LEU A 112 15.46 2.76 4.08
N ASP A 113 15.08 1.52 3.78
CA ASP A 113 15.53 0.34 4.52
C ASP A 113 17.04 0.10 4.31
N TYR A 114 17.63 -0.71 5.19
CA TYR A 114 19.04 -1.07 5.09
C TYR A 114 19.27 -2.18 4.06
N HIS A 115 20.04 -1.88 3.03
CA HIS A 115 20.34 -2.77 1.92
C HIS A 115 21.80 -3.17 1.87
N TYR A 116 22.03 -4.46 1.70
CA TYR A 116 23.31 -5.00 1.30
C TYR A 116 23.15 -5.74 -0.03
N ALA A 117 24.14 -5.58 -0.91
CA ALA A 117 24.22 -6.39 -2.11
C ALA A 117 24.80 -7.75 -1.74
N ASP A 118 24.10 -8.82 -2.14
CA ASP A 118 24.58 -10.20 -2.07
C ASP A 118 25.87 -10.42 -2.90
#